data_AF-A0A8X8Z2Q2-F1
#
_entry.id   AF-A0A8X8Z2Q2-F1
#
_cell.length_a   1.000
_cell.length_b   1.000
_cell.length_c   1.000
_cell.angle_alpha   90.00
_cell.angle_beta   90.00
_cell.angle_gamma   90.00
#
_symmetry.space_group_name_H-M   'P 1'
#
loop_
_entity.id
_entity.type
_entity.pdbx_description
1 polymer ?
#
loop_
_entity_poly.entity_id
_entity_poly.type
_entity_poly.pdbx_seq_one_letter_code
_entity_poly.pdbx_strand_id
1 'polypeptide(L)'
;MTTEILQIGGVDDDEITVIYSTPPSFKSDAPKITIDLDDVVDESPASPSANPGESSNWNRGDDDVVLRFSFACEICACDKPISDSFQIHGCDHCYCTQCVSNHVAERLQESITEIGCPVSGCAGFLEPQHCRTILPREVFDRWGDALCEALILGAERFYCPYKECSALLIDDGSENVVQSECPECWRLFCAPCKAAWHAGIECEEFQRLKKDERSNDEEQ
;
A
#
# COMPACT_ATOMS: atom_id res chain seq x y z
N MET A 1 7.64 4.92 2.52
CA MET A 1 9.07 4.72 2.20
C MET A 1 9.43 5.67 1.07
N THR A 2 10.03 6.79 1.42
CA THR A 2 10.49 7.84 0.51
C THR A 2 11.72 7.34 -0.25
N THR A 3 11.60 7.16 -1.56
CA THR A 3 12.75 6.98 -2.44
C THR A 3 13.40 8.34 -2.65
N GLU A 4 14.48 8.61 -1.93
CA GLU A 4 15.35 9.76 -2.20
C GLU A 4 16.31 9.45 -3.34
N ILE A 5 16.40 10.37 -4.31
CA ILE A 5 17.35 10.33 -5.42
C ILE A 5 18.59 11.11 -4.98
N LEU A 6 19.71 10.43 -4.77
CA LEU A 6 20.99 11.05 -4.42
C LEU A 6 21.94 10.99 -5.63
N GLN A 7 22.12 12.17 -6.23
CA GLN A 7 23.05 12.57 -7.31
C GLN A 7 22.74 12.23 -8.78
N ILE A 8 22.79 13.30 -9.58
CA ILE A 8 22.95 13.33 -11.05
C ILE A 8 24.44 13.49 -11.38
N GLY A 9 25.02 12.51 -12.08
CA GLY A 9 26.39 12.57 -12.57
C GLY A 9 26.44 12.57 -14.09
N GLY A 10 27.06 13.61 -14.66
CA GLY A 10 27.86 13.63 -15.91
C GLY A 10 27.23 13.16 -17.22
N VAL A 11 27.06 14.09 -18.17
CA VAL A 11 26.67 13.90 -19.57
C VAL A 11 27.85 13.38 -20.39
N ASP A 12 27.71 12.20 -20.99
CA ASP A 12 28.26 11.82 -22.30
C ASP A 12 27.28 10.80 -22.93
N ASP A 13 27.07 10.91 -24.24
CA ASP A 13 25.88 10.51 -24.99
C ASP A 13 25.33 9.05 -24.82
N ASP A 14 24.00 8.98 -24.62
CA ASP A 14 23.05 7.88 -24.88
C ASP A 14 22.95 6.60 -24.00
N GLU A 15 23.49 6.54 -22.77
CA GLU A 15 23.04 5.52 -21.80
C GLU A 15 22.92 6.04 -20.36
N ILE A 16 21.74 5.91 -19.76
CA ILE A 16 21.53 6.09 -18.32
C ILE A 16 21.73 4.73 -17.64
N THR A 17 22.90 4.52 -17.04
CA THR A 17 23.10 3.36 -16.14
C THR A 17 22.59 3.71 -14.75
N VAL A 18 21.44 3.16 -14.36
CA VAL A 18 20.93 3.28 -12.98
C VAL A 18 21.41 2.08 -12.18
N ILE A 19 22.29 2.32 -11.21
CA ILE A 19 22.78 1.29 -10.28
C ILE A 19 21.96 1.35 -9.00
N TYR A 20 21.09 0.35 -8.80
CA TYR A 20 20.35 0.19 -7.54
C TYR A 20 21.15 -0.68 -6.58
N SER A 21 21.37 -0.20 -5.36
CA SER A 21 21.92 -1.03 -4.29
C SER A 21 20.77 -1.85 -3.68
N THR A 22 20.72 -3.14 -4.01
CA THR A 22 19.81 -4.09 -3.37
C THR A 22 20.28 -4.41 -1.95
N PRO A 23 19.44 -4.26 -0.91
CA PRO A 23 19.77 -4.78 0.42
C PRO A 23 19.84 -6.32 0.39
N PRO A 24 20.80 -6.94 1.12
CA PRO A 24 21.06 -8.36 1.02
C PRO A 24 20.12 -9.13 1.96
N SER A 25 18.91 -9.49 1.51
CA SER A 25 18.12 -10.63 2.02
C SER A 25 16.73 -10.65 1.39
N PHE A 26 16.59 -11.19 0.18
CA PHE A 26 15.31 -11.77 -0.25
C PHE A 26 15.62 -12.90 -1.23
N LYS A 27 15.67 -14.12 -0.71
CA LYS A 27 15.63 -15.32 -1.54
C LYS A 27 14.17 -15.50 -1.96
N SER A 28 13.88 -15.23 -3.23
CA SER A 28 12.58 -15.50 -3.82
C SER A 28 12.42 -17.00 -4.08
N ASP A 29 11.98 -17.74 -3.06
CA ASP A 29 11.37 -19.05 -3.28
C ASP A 29 9.90 -18.84 -3.67
N ALA A 30 9.68 -18.41 -4.92
CA ALA A 30 8.37 -18.50 -5.52
C ALA A 30 8.04 -19.99 -5.74
N PRO A 31 6.88 -20.50 -5.29
CA PRO A 31 6.51 -21.87 -5.58
C PRO A 31 6.31 -22.02 -7.09
N LYS A 32 7.16 -22.83 -7.73
CA LYS A 32 6.94 -23.30 -9.09
C LYS A 32 5.79 -24.31 -9.05
N ILE A 33 4.60 -23.84 -9.39
CA ILE A 33 3.46 -24.71 -9.67
C ILE A 33 3.70 -25.29 -11.05
N THR A 34 4.19 -26.53 -11.11
CA THR A 34 4.20 -27.35 -12.32
C THR A 34 2.97 -28.23 -12.30
N ILE A 35 2.11 -28.08 -13.30
CA ILE A 35 0.94 -28.93 -13.48
C ILE A 35 1.35 -29.99 -14.50
N ASP A 36 1.62 -31.22 -14.04
CA ASP A 36 1.90 -32.37 -14.90
C ASP A 36 0.61 -32.77 -15.63
N LEU A 37 0.68 -32.86 -16.96
CA LEU A 37 -0.46 -33.11 -17.86
C LEU A 37 -0.76 -34.60 -18.08
N ASP A 38 -0.37 -35.48 -17.15
CA ASP A 38 -0.52 -36.94 -17.29
C ASP A 38 -1.51 -37.59 -16.30
N ASP A 39 -2.17 -36.84 -15.41
CA ASP A 39 -3.11 -37.40 -14.41
C ASP A 39 -4.59 -37.38 -14.83
N VAL A 40 -4.89 -37.48 -16.13
CA VAL A 40 -6.25 -37.81 -16.59
C VAL A 40 -6.32 -39.31 -16.85
N VAL A 41 -6.57 -40.07 -15.78
CA VAL A 41 -6.91 -41.49 -15.88
C VAL A 41 -8.25 -41.62 -16.61
N ASP A 42 -8.19 -42.06 -17.87
CA ASP A 42 -9.32 -42.51 -18.65
C ASP A 42 -9.77 -43.88 -18.12
N GLU A 43 -10.88 -43.91 -17.39
CA GLU A 43 -11.65 -45.14 -17.18
C GLU A 43 -13.09 -44.94 -17.67
N SER A 44 -13.30 -45.27 -18.93
CA SER A 44 -14.62 -45.55 -19.51
C SER A 44 -15.20 -46.86 -18.98
N PRO A 45 -16.47 -46.91 -18.57
CA PRO A 45 -17.26 -48.13 -18.64
C PRO A 45 -18.35 -48.05 -19.71
N ALA A 46 -18.59 -49.22 -20.30
CA ALA A 46 -19.30 -49.49 -21.54
C ALA A 46 -20.79 -49.08 -21.57
N SER A 47 -21.26 -48.74 -22.77
CA SER A 47 -22.67 -48.54 -23.13
C SER A 47 -23.47 -49.85 -23.10
N PRO A 48 -24.81 -49.75 -23.02
CA PRO A 48 -25.60 -50.52 -23.98
C PRO A 48 -26.70 -49.71 -24.69
N SER A 49 -26.61 -49.81 -26.02
CA SER A 49 -27.67 -50.03 -27.01
C SER A 49 -28.77 -48.98 -27.25
N ALA A 50 -28.69 -48.47 -28.48
CA ALA A 50 -29.59 -47.64 -29.26
C ALA A 50 -31.09 -48.01 -29.25
N ASN A 51 -31.91 -46.98 -29.47
CA ASN A 51 -32.98 -47.01 -30.47
C ASN A 51 -32.96 -45.72 -31.34
N PRO A 52 -33.32 -45.81 -32.64
CA PRO A 52 -33.16 -44.72 -33.59
C PRO A 52 -34.46 -43.94 -33.86
N GLY A 53 -34.29 -42.68 -34.21
CA GLY A 53 -35.31 -41.79 -34.78
C GLY A 53 -35.38 -40.46 -34.04
N GLU A 54 -35.22 -39.30 -34.64
CA GLU A 54 -35.08 -38.88 -36.03
C GLU A 54 -34.31 -37.53 -36.01
N SER A 55 -33.67 -37.22 -37.16
CA SER A 55 -33.27 -35.89 -37.68
C SER A 55 -33.70 -34.66 -36.87
N SER A 56 -32.89 -33.63 -36.65
CA SER A 56 -31.69 -33.13 -37.34
C SER A 56 -31.31 -31.83 -36.63
N ASN A 57 -30.03 -31.56 -36.39
CA ASN A 57 -29.45 -30.28 -36.84
C ASN A 57 -27.94 -30.27 -36.70
N TRP A 58 -27.27 -29.80 -37.76
CA TRP A 58 -25.89 -29.40 -37.69
C TRP A 58 -25.82 -28.07 -36.96
N ASN A 59 -25.11 -28.02 -35.83
CA ASN A 59 -24.21 -26.93 -35.51
C ASN A 59 -23.13 -27.46 -34.58
N ARG A 60 -21.90 -27.47 -35.11
CA ARG A 60 -20.69 -27.50 -34.30
C ARG A 60 -20.67 -26.18 -33.53
N GLY A 61 -21.02 -26.24 -32.25
CA GLY A 61 -20.65 -25.23 -31.26
C GLY A 61 -19.61 -25.87 -30.37
N ASP A 62 -18.37 -25.40 -30.45
CA ASP A 62 -17.29 -25.68 -29.50
C ASP A 62 -17.64 -25.03 -28.13
N ASP A 63 -18.69 -25.52 -27.48
CA ASP A 63 -19.23 -24.97 -26.23
C ASP A 63 -18.91 -25.86 -25.01
N ASP A 64 -17.89 -26.72 -25.08
CA ASP A 64 -17.58 -27.72 -24.03
C ASP A 64 -16.15 -27.62 -23.43
N VAL A 65 -15.40 -26.55 -23.69
CA VAL A 65 -14.08 -26.30 -23.06
C VAL A 65 -13.98 -25.04 -22.19
N VAL A 66 -15.06 -24.27 -22.05
CA VAL A 66 -15.08 -23.02 -21.24
C VAL A 66 -15.37 -23.29 -19.75
N LEU A 67 -15.63 -24.54 -19.35
CA LEU A 67 -15.96 -24.90 -17.97
C LEU A 67 -14.75 -25.09 -17.02
N ARG A 68 -13.64 -24.33 -17.16
CA ARG A 68 -12.49 -24.55 -16.25
C ARG A 68 -11.70 -23.34 -15.73
N PHE A 69 -12.09 -22.09 -16.04
CA PHE A 69 -11.37 -20.93 -15.46
C PHE A 69 -12.29 -19.80 -14.98
N SER A 70 -13.41 -20.15 -14.34
CA SER A 70 -14.27 -19.18 -13.66
C SER A 70 -14.39 -19.47 -12.17
N PHE A 71 -14.69 -18.44 -11.39
CA PHE A 71 -14.99 -18.53 -9.96
C PHE A 71 -16.26 -17.71 -9.66
N ALA A 72 -16.97 -18.11 -8.60
CA ALA A 72 -18.12 -17.35 -8.11
C ALA A 72 -17.65 -16.28 -7.12
N CYS A 73 -17.89 -15.00 -7.44
CA CYS A 73 -17.56 -13.91 -6.54
C CYS A 73 -18.62 -13.79 -5.44
N GLU A 74 -18.24 -13.96 -4.18
CA GLU A 74 -19.18 -13.97 -3.05
C GLU A 74 -19.84 -12.60 -2.77
N ILE A 75 -19.24 -11.49 -3.22
CA ILE A 75 -19.81 -10.13 -3.02
C ILE A 75 -20.97 -9.86 -3.99
N CYS A 76 -20.82 -10.18 -5.27
CA CYS A 76 -21.84 -9.91 -6.29
C CYS A 76 -22.62 -11.15 -6.73
N ALA A 77 -22.30 -12.33 -6.20
CA ALA A 77 -22.90 -13.61 -6.54
C ALA A 77 -22.93 -13.92 -8.05
N CYS A 78 -21.90 -13.45 -8.79
CA CYS A 78 -21.76 -13.66 -10.22
C CYS A 78 -20.54 -14.54 -10.52
N ASP A 79 -20.65 -15.40 -11.54
CA ASP A 79 -19.50 -16.10 -12.12
C ASP A 79 -18.61 -15.12 -12.88
N LYS A 80 -17.31 -15.22 -12.61
CA LYS A 80 -16.27 -14.33 -13.14
C LYS A 80 -15.11 -15.14 -13.66
N PRO A 81 -14.42 -14.70 -14.73
CA PRO A 81 -13.20 -15.38 -15.15
C PRO A 81 -12.13 -15.25 -14.04
N ILE A 82 -11.26 -16.24 -13.91
CA ILE A 82 -10.14 -16.21 -12.96
C ILE A 82 -9.22 -15.01 -13.22
N SER A 83 -9.14 -14.51 -14.45
CA SER A 83 -8.43 -13.27 -14.79
C SER A 83 -8.94 -12.03 -14.06
N ASP A 84 -10.21 -12.03 -13.65
CA ASP A 84 -10.84 -10.96 -12.89
C ASP A 84 -10.79 -11.22 -11.38
N SER A 85 -10.13 -12.30 -10.93
CA SER A 85 -9.96 -12.56 -9.51
C SER A 85 -8.90 -11.65 -8.91
N PHE A 86 -9.16 -11.21 -7.67
CA PHE A 86 -8.24 -10.40 -6.89
C PHE A 86 -8.16 -10.99 -5.48
N GLN A 87 -6.98 -11.47 -5.12
CA GLN A 87 -6.70 -12.01 -3.79
C GLN A 87 -6.28 -10.89 -2.84
N ILE A 88 -6.85 -10.90 -1.64
CA ILE A 88 -6.52 -9.95 -0.57
C ILE A 88 -5.23 -10.38 0.12
N HIS A 89 -4.31 -9.44 0.33
CA HIS A 89 -3.05 -9.72 1.00
C HIS A 89 -3.29 -10.08 2.47
N GLY A 90 -2.63 -11.14 2.95
CA GLY A 90 -2.76 -11.62 4.34
C GLY A 90 -3.94 -12.56 4.60
N CYS A 91 -4.68 -13.01 3.57
CA CYS A 91 -5.66 -14.09 3.68
C CYS A 91 -5.88 -14.81 2.33
N ASP A 92 -6.74 -15.83 2.33
CA ASP A 92 -7.09 -16.62 1.13
C ASP A 92 -8.39 -16.16 0.45
N HIS A 93 -8.99 -15.05 0.91
CA HIS A 93 -10.21 -14.53 0.32
C HIS A 93 -9.93 -13.85 -1.03
N CYS A 94 -10.77 -14.16 -2.02
CA CYS A 94 -10.68 -13.61 -3.36
C CYS A 94 -12.04 -13.09 -3.84
N TYR A 95 -12.01 -11.99 -4.59
CA TYR A 95 -13.21 -11.36 -5.13
C TYR A 95 -12.94 -10.85 -6.54
N CYS A 96 -13.99 -10.51 -7.28
CA CYS A 96 -13.76 -9.90 -8.59
C CYS A 96 -13.22 -8.47 -8.44
N THR A 97 -12.34 -8.06 -9.37
CA THR A 97 -11.69 -6.74 -9.39
C THR A 97 -12.69 -5.59 -9.22
N GLN A 98 -13.85 -5.67 -9.86
CA GLN A 98 -14.92 -4.67 -9.74
C GLN A 98 -15.47 -4.55 -8.31
N CYS A 99 -15.68 -5.68 -7.62
CA CYS A 99 -16.17 -5.67 -6.24
C CYS A 99 -15.12 -5.10 -5.29
N VAL A 100 -13.85 -5.44 -5.48
CA VAL A 100 -12.75 -4.86 -4.68
C VAL A 100 -12.64 -3.35 -4.93
N SER A 101 -12.70 -2.91 -6.19
CA SER A 101 -12.64 -1.49 -6.52
C SER A 101 -13.80 -0.70 -5.91
N ASN A 102 -15.03 -1.25 -5.95
CA ASN A 102 -16.19 -0.60 -5.35
C ASN A 102 -16.07 -0.54 -3.83
N HIS A 103 -15.65 -1.64 -3.19
CA HIS A 103 -15.41 -1.69 -1.75
C HIS A 103 -14.41 -0.62 -1.32
N VAL A 104 -13.28 -0.49 -2.03
CA VAL A 104 -12.30 0.56 -1.77
C VAL A 104 -12.93 1.95 -1.87
N ALA A 105 -13.65 2.23 -2.96
CA ALA A 105 -14.28 3.52 -3.18
C ALA A 105 -15.29 3.90 -2.08
N GLU A 106 -16.07 2.93 -1.61
CA GLU A 106 -17.04 3.11 -0.52
C GLU A 106 -16.34 3.38 0.83
N ARG A 107 -15.30 2.62 1.19
CA ARG A 107 -14.56 2.85 2.44
C ARG A 107 -13.90 4.22 2.46
N LEU A 108 -13.37 4.67 1.33
CA LEU A 108 -12.83 6.03 1.20
C LEU A 108 -13.91 7.11 1.28
N GLN A 109 -15.14 6.83 0.87
CA GLN A 109 -16.27 7.74 1.05
C GLN A 109 -16.68 7.88 2.53
N GLU A 110 -16.40 6.86 3.34
CA GLU A 110 -16.57 6.84 4.79
C GLU A 110 -15.34 7.40 5.54
N SER A 111 -14.36 7.99 4.83
CA SER A 111 -13.09 8.47 5.38
C SER A 111 -12.24 7.38 6.06
N ILE A 112 -12.40 6.12 5.67
CA ILE A 112 -11.61 5.00 6.17
C ILE A 112 -10.47 4.72 5.18
N THR A 113 -9.23 4.92 5.63
CA THR A 113 -8.00 4.73 4.82
C THR A 113 -7.38 3.35 5.01
N GLU A 114 -7.60 2.71 6.17
CA GLU A 114 -7.20 1.34 6.48
C GLU A 114 -8.29 0.36 6.02
N ILE A 115 -8.14 -0.16 4.81
CA ILE A 115 -9.18 -0.96 4.16
C ILE A 115 -8.88 -2.45 4.35
N GLY A 116 -9.66 -3.10 5.21
CA GLY A 116 -9.59 -4.53 5.48
C GLY A 116 -10.32 -5.41 4.46
N CYS A 117 -10.11 -6.72 4.60
CA CYS A 117 -10.91 -7.75 3.95
C CYS A 117 -12.41 -7.54 4.24
N PRO A 118 -13.31 -7.71 3.25
CA PRO A 118 -14.76 -7.61 3.46
C PRO A 118 -15.32 -8.62 4.48
N VAL A 119 -14.58 -9.69 4.79
CA VAL A 119 -14.96 -10.66 5.82
C VAL A 119 -14.66 -10.10 7.21
N SER A 120 -15.70 -9.93 8.02
CA SER A 120 -15.61 -9.48 9.40
C SER A 120 -14.65 -10.34 10.23
N GLY A 121 -13.68 -9.69 10.88
CA GLY A 121 -12.68 -10.35 11.73
C GLY A 121 -11.52 -11.00 10.98
N CYS A 122 -11.48 -10.90 9.65
CA CYS A 122 -10.31 -11.32 8.88
C CYS A 122 -9.18 -10.28 9.00
N ALA A 123 -7.94 -10.75 9.17
CA ALA A 123 -6.75 -9.90 9.28
C ALA A 123 -6.17 -9.46 7.92
N GLY A 124 -6.77 -9.89 6.81
CA GLY A 124 -6.34 -9.48 5.48
C GLY A 124 -6.62 -8.00 5.22
N PHE A 125 -5.80 -7.36 4.39
CA PHE A 125 -5.89 -5.94 4.09
C PHE A 125 -5.61 -5.64 2.61
N LEU A 126 -6.12 -4.50 2.15
CA LEU A 126 -5.93 -3.99 0.81
C LEU A 126 -4.87 -2.89 0.84
N GLU A 127 -3.73 -3.13 0.21
CA GLU A 127 -2.68 -2.12 0.06
C GLU A 127 -2.89 -1.33 -1.24
N PRO A 128 -2.78 0.01 -1.23
CA PRO A 128 -3.00 0.83 -2.43
C PRO A 128 -2.19 0.36 -3.64
N GLN A 129 -0.92 0.00 -3.45
CA GLN A 129 -0.03 -0.41 -4.54
C GLN A 129 -0.49 -1.72 -5.20
N HIS A 130 -0.97 -2.68 -4.40
CA HIS A 130 -1.52 -3.94 -4.90
C HIS A 130 -2.84 -3.71 -5.66
N CYS A 131 -3.63 -2.71 -5.25
CA CYS A 131 -4.88 -2.34 -5.89
C CYS A 131 -4.70 -1.44 -7.13
N ARG A 132 -3.49 -0.92 -7.42
CA ARG A 132 -3.25 0.07 -8.47
C ARG A 132 -3.74 -0.37 -9.85
N THR A 133 -3.65 -1.66 -10.17
CA THR A 133 -4.03 -2.21 -11.49
C THR A 133 -5.55 -2.32 -11.67
N ILE A 134 -6.31 -2.34 -10.58
CA ILE A 134 -7.77 -2.57 -10.59
C ILE A 134 -8.58 -1.30 -10.27
N LEU A 135 -7.94 -0.29 -9.68
CA LEU A 135 -8.61 0.94 -9.28
C LEU A 135 -8.68 1.95 -10.42
N PRO A 136 -9.82 2.63 -10.61
CA PRO A 136 -9.88 3.87 -11.37
C PRO A 136 -8.89 4.90 -10.82
N ARG A 137 -8.29 5.69 -11.70
CA ARG A 137 -7.28 6.69 -11.36
C ARG A 137 -7.77 7.64 -10.26
N GLU A 138 -9.02 8.08 -10.38
CA GLU A 138 -9.65 9.02 -9.44
C GLU A 138 -9.81 8.41 -8.04
N VAL A 139 -10.07 7.10 -7.95
CA VAL A 139 -10.20 6.40 -6.66
C VAL A 139 -8.82 6.19 -6.04
N PHE A 140 -7.82 5.82 -6.85
CA PHE A 140 -6.45 5.66 -6.39
C PHE A 140 -5.85 6.97 -5.86
N ASP A 141 -6.02 8.07 -6.62
CA ASP A 141 -5.54 9.40 -6.23
C ASP A 141 -6.21 9.84 -4.91
N ARG A 142 -7.54 9.67 -4.79
CA ARG A 142 -8.27 9.96 -3.54
C ARG A 142 -7.80 9.14 -2.34
N TRP A 143 -7.41 7.89 -2.56
CA TRP A 143 -6.84 7.08 -1.48
C TRP A 143 -5.49 7.65 -1.03
N GLY A 144 -4.64 8.04 -1.97
CA GLY A 144 -3.37 8.71 -1.67
C GLY A 144 -3.56 10.01 -0.89
N ASP A 145 -4.48 10.87 -1.33
CA ASP A 145 -4.81 12.11 -0.63
C ASP A 145 -5.31 11.85 0.80
N ALA A 146 -6.22 10.89 0.98
CA ALA A 146 -6.75 10.53 2.29
C ALA A 146 -5.67 9.98 3.24
N LEU A 147 -4.71 9.20 2.71
CA LEU A 147 -3.56 8.72 3.50
C LEU A 147 -2.65 9.87 3.92
N CYS A 148 -2.37 10.81 3.02
CA CYS A 148 -1.60 12.02 3.34
C CYS A 148 -2.30 12.88 4.41
N GLU A 149 -3.61 13.07 4.27
CA GLU A 149 -4.42 13.81 5.25
C GLU A 149 -4.40 13.12 6.62
N ALA A 150 -4.55 11.79 6.66
CA ALA A 150 -4.50 11.01 7.89
C ALA A 150 -3.16 11.18 8.63
N LEU A 151 -2.04 11.19 7.89
CA LEU A 151 -0.71 11.46 8.45
C LEU A 151 -0.63 12.88 9.04
N ILE A 152 -1.13 13.89 8.32
CA ILE A 152 -1.10 15.29 8.75
C ILE A 152 -2.02 15.56 9.95
N LEU A 153 -3.12 14.83 10.08
CA LEU A 153 -4.05 14.94 11.21
C LEU A 153 -3.55 14.21 12.45
N GLY A 154 -2.85 13.08 12.28
CA GLY A 154 -2.25 12.33 13.39
C GLY A 154 -0.96 12.94 13.94
N ALA A 155 -0.29 13.77 13.16
CA ALA A 155 0.98 14.39 13.52
C ALA A 155 0.83 15.50 14.58
N GLU A 156 1.82 15.60 15.46
CA GLU A 156 1.89 16.68 16.44
C GLU A 156 2.37 17.97 15.77
N ARG A 157 1.73 19.10 16.10
CA ARG A 157 2.05 20.40 15.52
C ARG A 157 2.58 21.34 16.57
N PHE A 158 3.66 22.03 16.27
CA PHE A 158 4.24 23.03 17.14
C PHE A 158 4.86 24.16 16.32
N TYR A 159 5.05 25.32 16.95
CA TYR A 159 5.71 26.44 16.29
C TYR A 159 7.21 26.40 16.55
N CYS A 160 7.99 26.89 15.58
CA CYS A 160 9.40 27.15 15.73
C CYS A 160 9.63 27.95 17.04
N PRO A 161 10.54 27.48 17.92
CA PRO A 161 10.73 28.09 19.24
C PRO A 161 11.35 29.50 19.18
N TYR A 162 11.94 29.85 18.04
CA TYR A 162 12.47 31.19 17.79
C TYR A 162 11.34 32.14 17.40
N LYS A 163 11.05 33.11 18.27
CA LYS A 163 9.92 34.05 18.14
C LYS A 163 9.90 34.81 16.82
N GLU A 164 11.07 35.22 16.32
CA GLU A 164 11.21 35.93 15.05
C GLU A 164 10.83 35.08 13.83
N CYS A 165 10.83 33.75 13.96
CA CYS A 165 10.45 32.83 12.89
C CYS A 165 9.00 32.35 13.06
N SER A 166 8.68 31.71 14.18
CA SER A 166 7.34 31.17 14.48
C SER A 166 6.72 30.33 13.35
N ALA A 167 7.53 29.68 12.51
CA ALA A 167 7.06 28.76 11.47
C ALA A 167 6.30 27.58 12.09
N LEU A 168 5.24 27.10 11.43
CA LEU A 168 4.52 25.90 11.87
C LEU A 168 5.29 24.64 11.44
N LEU A 169 5.63 23.79 12.41
CA LEU A 169 6.35 22.53 12.22
C LEU A 169 5.43 21.35 12.56
N ILE A 170 5.65 20.24 11.87
CA ILE A 170 4.89 19.00 12.01
C ILE A 170 5.88 17.90 12.44
N ASP A 171 5.60 17.29 13.57
CA ASP A 171 6.27 16.07 14.05
C ASP A 171 5.41 14.87 13.68
N ASP A 172 5.89 14.08 12.73
CA ASP A 172 5.21 12.89 12.22
C ASP A 172 5.35 11.67 13.16
N GLY A 173 6.09 11.81 14.27
CA GLY A 173 6.31 10.75 15.26
C GLY A 173 7.01 9.51 14.70
N SER A 174 7.62 9.60 13.52
CA SER A 174 8.20 8.45 12.81
C SER A 174 9.52 7.98 13.43
N GLU A 175 10.27 8.91 14.03
CA GLU A 175 11.59 8.64 14.60
C GLU A 175 11.77 9.34 15.95
N ASN A 176 12.62 8.77 16.80
CA ASN A 176 12.99 9.40 18.06
C ASN A 176 14.07 10.47 17.81
N VAL A 177 13.66 11.58 17.19
CA VAL A 177 14.52 12.70 16.84
C VAL A 177 14.84 13.50 18.11
N VAL A 178 16.13 13.66 18.42
CA VAL A 178 16.57 14.44 19.60
C VAL A 178 16.71 15.93 19.25
N GLN A 179 17.15 16.23 18.03
CA GLN A 179 17.35 17.59 17.53
C GLN A 179 16.99 17.67 16.05
N SER A 180 16.51 18.84 15.62
CA SER A 180 16.23 19.12 14.22
C SER A 180 16.42 20.61 13.92
N GLU A 181 16.54 20.97 12.65
CA GLU A 181 16.63 22.36 12.21
C GLU A 181 15.28 22.83 11.68
N CYS A 182 14.92 24.08 11.98
CA CYS A 182 13.73 24.68 11.39
C CYS A 182 13.97 24.90 9.88
N PRO A 183 13.12 24.41 8.97
CA PRO A 183 13.32 24.58 7.52
C PRO A 183 13.22 26.05 7.05
N GLU A 184 12.60 26.94 7.85
CA GLU A 184 12.45 28.35 7.50
C GLU A 184 13.63 29.22 7.97
N CYS A 185 14.15 28.98 9.18
CA CYS A 185 15.22 29.79 9.76
C CYS A 185 16.54 29.06 9.97
N TRP A 186 16.58 27.76 9.69
CA TRP A 186 17.75 26.87 9.75
C TRP A 186 18.42 26.81 11.13
N ARG A 187 17.70 27.23 12.19
CA ARG A 187 18.19 27.16 13.56
C ARG A 187 17.85 25.82 14.19
N LEU A 188 18.82 25.27 14.90
CA LEU A 188 18.70 24.01 15.61
C LEU A 188 17.76 24.14 16.82
N PHE A 189 16.92 23.13 17.04
CA PHE A 189 16.03 23.08 18.17
C PHE A 189 15.95 21.65 18.74
N CYS A 190 15.54 21.55 20.00
CA CYS A 190 15.29 20.27 20.66
C CYS A 190 13.89 19.79 20.32
N ALA A 191 13.76 18.67 19.58
CA ALA A 191 12.47 18.16 19.15
C ALA A 191 11.59 17.66 20.32
N PRO A 192 12.11 16.91 21.32
CA PRO A 192 11.33 16.51 22.48
C PRO A 192 10.83 17.69 23.33
N CYS A 193 11.66 18.73 23.50
CA CYS A 193 11.31 19.88 24.34
C CYS A 193 10.55 20.99 23.60
N LYS A 194 10.53 20.97 22.26
CA LYS A 194 9.95 22.03 21.41
C LYS A 194 10.48 23.41 21.77
N ALA A 195 11.79 23.48 22.02
CA ALA A 195 12.49 24.65 22.52
C ALA A 195 13.79 24.87 21.76
N ALA A 196 14.36 26.07 21.87
CA ALA A 196 15.70 26.37 21.35
C ALA A 196 16.70 25.31 21.83
N TRP A 197 17.69 25.01 20.99
CA TRP A 197 18.67 24.00 21.31
C TRP A 197 19.40 24.31 22.63
N HIS A 198 19.56 23.28 23.48
CA HIS A 198 20.15 23.40 24.81
C HIS A 198 21.32 22.41 24.95
N ALA A 199 22.41 22.71 24.24
CA ALA A 199 23.61 21.89 24.26
C ALA A 199 24.14 21.68 25.68
N GLY A 200 24.49 20.43 26.02
CA GLY A 200 25.07 20.10 27.34
C GLY A 200 24.08 20.05 28.50
N ILE A 201 22.78 20.24 28.25
CA ILE A 201 21.70 20.08 29.24
C ILE A 201 20.75 19.00 28.72
N GLU A 202 20.51 17.96 29.53
CA GLU A 202 19.55 16.92 29.17
C GLU A 202 18.10 17.47 29.21
N CYS A 203 17.20 16.90 28.39
CA CYS A 203 15.81 17.36 28.30
C CYS A 203 15.11 17.42 29.66
N GLU A 204 15.39 16.46 30.53
CA GLU A 204 14.80 16.36 31.88
C GLU A 204 15.27 17.48 32.81
N GLU A 205 16.53 17.88 32.70
CA GLU A 205 17.08 19.02 33.43
C GLU A 205 16.54 20.33 32.86
N PHE A 206 16.54 20.46 31.53
CA PHE A 206 16.01 21.63 30.84
C PHE A 206 14.53 21.88 31.15
N GLN A 207 13.73 20.82 31.33
CA GLN A 207 12.32 20.93 31.71
C GLN A 207 12.07 21.42 33.13
N ARG A 208 13.04 21.27 34.04
CA ARG A 208 12.95 21.77 35.43
C ARG A 208 13.33 23.25 35.55
N LEU A 209 14.00 23.82 34.55
CA LEU A 209 14.34 25.25 34.53
C LEU A 209 13.08 26.13 34.45
N LYS A 210 13.12 27.29 35.10
CA LYS A 210 12.01 28.26 35.02
C LYS A 210 11.90 28.84 33.61
N LYS A 211 10.69 29.20 33.19
CA LYS A 211 10.40 29.71 31.82
C LYS A 211 11.27 30.90 31.42
N ASP A 212 11.68 31.72 32.38
CA ASP A 212 12.52 32.90 32.18
C ASP A 212 14.01 32.56 31.95
N GLU A 213 14.49 31.39 32.40
CA GLU A 213 15.88 30.92 32.24
C GLU A 213 16.08 30.09 30.95
N ARG A 214 14.98 29.70 30.28
CA ARG A 214 15.00 28.87 29.07
C ARG A 214 15.16 29.67 27.77
N SER A 215 15.18 30.99 27.89
CA SER A 215 15.29 31.95 26.78
C SER A 215 16.73 32.46 26.70
N ASN A 216 17.71 31.57 26.56
CA ASN A 216 19.06 32.02 26.23
C ASN A 216 19.17 32.02 24.71
N ASP A 217 18.73 33.13 24.10
CA ASP A 217 19.09 33.44 22.72
C ASP A 217 20.62 33.58 22.72
N GLU A 218 21.31 32.59 22.14
CA GLU A 218 22.76 32.64 21.96
C GLU A 218 23.09 33.76 20.97
N GLU A 219 23.29 34.95 21.52
CA GLU A 219 23.99 36.06 20.89
C GLU A 219 25.50 35.83 21.14
N GLN A 220 26.20 35.25 20.15
CA GLN A 220 27.65 35.37 20.00
C GLN A 220 28.14 34.97 18.60
#